data_AF-A0A968RP30-F1
#
_entry.id   AF-A0A968RP30-F1
#
_cell.length_a   1.000
_cell.length_b   1.000
_cell.length_c   1.000
_cell.angle_alpha   90.00
_cell.angle_beta   90.00
_cell.angle_gamma   90.00
#
_symmetry.space_group_name_H-M   'P 1'
#
loop_
_entity.id
_entity.type
_entity.pdbx_description
1 polymer ?
#
loop_
_entity_poly.entity_id
_entity_poly.type
_entity_poly.pdbx_seq_one_letter_code
_entity_poly.pdbx_strand_id
1 'polypeptide(L)' 'MPNQIDNDTRFWMLTQTTMPAVLMENLFFTNIDDARLLASAEYQELSARAAVNALLRCQNESL' A
#
# COMPACT_ATOMS: atom_id res chain seq x y z
N MET A 1 -17.59 4.43 -16.21
CA MET A 1 -17.22 3.14 -16.81
C MET A 1 -17.81 2.05 -15.92
N PRO A 2 -18.92 1.39 -16.30
CA PRO A 2 -19.46 0.27 -15.52
C PRO A 2 -18.63 -0.99 -15.81
N ASN A 3 -18.35 -1.77 -14.76
CA ASN A 3 -17.56 -3.03 -14.75
C ASN A 3 -16.02 -2.95 -14.73
N GLN A 4 -15.44 -2.16 -13.82
CA GLN A 4 -14.24 -2.67 -13.15
C GLN A 4 -14.69 -3.56 -11.99
N ILE A 5 -15.19 -4.75 -12.34
CA ILE A 5 -15.24 -5.86 -11.40
C ILE A 5 -13.79 -6.08 -11.03
N ASP A 6 -13.46 -5.72 -9.79
CA ASP A 6 -12.29 -6.11 -9.03
C ASP A 6 -11.35 -7.04 -9.82
N ASN A 7 -10.43 -6.44 -10.57
CA ASN A 7 -9.30 -7.19 -11.09
C ASN A 7 -8.38 -7.41 -9.90
N ASP A 8 -8.81 -8.32 -9.01
CA ASP A 8 -8.02 -8.91 -7.94
C ASP A 8 -6.72 -9.37 -8.60
N THR A 9 -5.73 -8.48 -8.57
CA THR A 9 -4.49 -8.71 -9.29
C THR A 9 -3.78 -9.72 -8.42
N ARG A 10 -3.79 -10.99 -8.83
CA ARG A 10 -3.14 -12.11 -8.14
C ARG A 10 -1.62 -11.95 -8.22
N PHE A 11 -1.10 -10.95 -7.51
CA PHE A 11 0.33 -10.72 -7.42
C PHE A 11 0.97 -11.96 -6.82
N TRP A 12 1.88 -12.57 -7.58
CA TRP A 12 2.51 -13.83 -7.20
C TRP A 12 3.06 -13.78 -5.77
N MET A 13 3.73 -12.68 -5.41
CA MET A 13 4.29 -12.44 -4.07
C MET A 13 3.26 -12.48 -2.94
N LEU A 14 2.02 -12.03 -3.18
CA LEU A 14 0.94 -12.08 -2.18
C LEU A 14 0.31 -13.47 -2.06
N THR A 15 0.42 -14.31 -3.11
CA THR A 15 -0.18 -15.65 -3.13
C THR A 15 0.77 -16.77 -2.74
N GLN A 16 2.09 -16.50 -2.76
CA GLN A 16 3.15 -17.47 -2.46
C GLN A 16 3.82 -17.17 -1.11
N THR A 17 3.02 -16.88 -0.10
CA THR A 17 3.49 -16.66 1.28
C THR A 17 2.54 -17.35 2.26
N THR A 18 3.09 -17.82 3.38
CA THR A 18 2.33 -18.52 4.44
C THR A 18 1.87 -17.60 5.56
N MET A 19 2.24 -16.32 5.51
CA MET A 19 1.84 -15.29 6.48
C MET A 19 0.90 -14.26 5.82
N PRO A 20 0.08 -13.53 6.59
CA PRO A 20 -0.71 -12.43 6.05
C PRO A 20 0.19 -11.43 5.31
N ALA A 21 -0.22 -11.05 4.10
CA ALA A 21 0.53 -10.13 3.25
C ALA A 21 -0.40 -9.15 2.56
N VAL A 22 0.08 -7.92 2.39
CA VAL A 22 -0.62 -6.84 1.70
C VAL A 22 0.37 -6.13 0.77
N LEU A 23 -0.14 -5.63 -0.36
CA LEU A 23 0.59 -4.70 -1.21
C LEU A 23 -0.06 -3.32 -1.04
N MET A 24 0.77 -2.31 -0.82
CA MET A 24 0.32 -0.92 -0.75
C MET A 24 0.90 -0.16 -1.95
N GLU A 25 0.02 0.36 -2.79
CA GLU A 25 0.37 1.36 -3.79
C GLU A 25 0.22 2.74 -3.15
N ASN A 26 1.32 3.48 -2.98
CA ASN A 26 1.27 4.78 -2.32
C ASN A 26 0.59 5.85 -3.20
N LEU A 27 1.09 6.02 -4.44
CA LEU A 27 0.59 6.91 -5.50
C LEU A 27 1.12 6.42 -6.87
N PHE A 28 0.82 7.12 -7.96
CA PHE A 28 1.25 6.74 -9.32
C PHE A 28 2.34 7.64 -9.89
N PHE A 29 3.49 7.09 -10.30
CA PHE A 29 4.54 7.86 -10.99
C PHE A 29 4.14 8.40 -12.37
N THR A 30 3.07 7.87 -12.97
CA THR A 30 2.54 8.35 -14.25
C THR A 30 1.75 9.66 -14.12
N ASN A 31 1.38 10.04 -12.90
CA ASN A 31 0.81 11.34 -12.59
C ASN A 31 1.92 12.25 -12.06
N ILE A 32 2.05 13.44 -12.65
CA ILE A 32 3.15 14.36 -12.32
C ILE A 32 3.08 14.92 -10.89
N ASP A 33 1.87 15.14 -10.38
CA ASP A 33 1.67 15.68 -9.03
C ASP A 33 1.94 14.60 -7.98
N ASP A 34 1.50 13.37 -8.26
CA ASP A 34 1.84 12.19 -7.46
C ASP A 34 3.35 11.92 -7.45
N ALA A 35 4.02 12.01 -8.59
CA ALA A 35 5.46 11.80 -8.69
C ALA A 35 6.24 12.85 -7.87
N ARG A 36 5.76 14.11 -7.85
CA ARG A 36 6.33 15.16 -6.99
C ARG A 36 6.17 14.84 -5.52
N LEU A 37 5.01 14.35 -5.11
CA LEU A 37 4.78 13.91 -3.73
C LEU A 37 5.65 12.70 -3.37
N LEU A 38 5.74 11.70 -4.24
CA LEU A 38 6.59 10.52 -4.05
C LEU A 38 8.09 10.86 -3.91
N ALA A 39 8.54 11.97 -4.51
CA ALA A 39 9.90 12.48 -4.37
C ALA A 39 10.11 13.34 -3.10
N SER A 40 9.05 13.72 -2.39
CA SER A 40 9.13 14.54 -1.18
C SER A 40 9.51 13.68 0.04
N ALA A 41 10.56 14.11 0.76
CA ALA A 41 10.98 13.47 2.01
C ALA A 41 9.88 13.53 3.08
N GLU A 42 9.11 14.61 3.12
CA GLU A 42 7.99 14.74 4.06
C GLU A 42 6.92 13.69 3.78
N TYR A 43 6.51 13.54 2.51
CA TYR A 43 5.50 12.55 2.14
C TYR A 43 5.96 11.12 2.44
N GLN A 44 7.23 10.80 2.13
CA GLN A 44 7.81 9.50 2.42
C GLN A 44 7.77 9.17 3.92
N GLU A 45 8.15 10.13 4.77
CA GLU A 45 8.10 9.98 6.23
C GLU A 45 6.67 9.80 6.75
N LEU A 46 5.73 10.64 6.29
CA LEU A 46 4.32 10.55 6.68
C LEU A 46 3.70 9.21 6.26
N SER A 47 3.98 8.76 5.04
CA SER A 47 3.48 7.49 4.50
C SER A 47 4.05 6.30 5.26
N ALA A 48 5.35 6.27 5.52
CA ALA A 48 5.99 5.22 6.30
C ALA A 48 5.41 5.14 7.72
N ARG A 49 5.24 6.29 8.38
CA ARG A 49 4.64 6.35 9.72
C ARG A 49 3.21 5.83 9.74
N ALA A 50 2.41 6.15 8.71
CA ALA A 50 1.06 5.62 8.59
C ALA A 50 1.05 4.09 8.44
N ALA A 51 1.93 3.54 7.60
CA ALA A 51 2.06 2.09 7.41
C ALA A 51 2.45 1.36 8.70
N VAL A 52 3.43 1.89 9.45
CA VAL A 52 3.84 1.32 10.74
C VAL A 52 2.69 1.36 11.76
N ASN A 53 2.00 2.49 11.87
CA ASN A 53 0.88 2.62 12.80
C ASN A 53 -0.27 1.64 12.48
N ALA A 54 -0.53 1.37 11.20
CA ALA A 54 -1.51 0.38 10.78
C ALA A 54 -1.08 -1.04 11.20
N LEU A 55 0.18 -1.41 10.96
CA LEU A 55 0.71 -2.72 11.38
C LEU A 55 0.61 -2.92 12.90
N LEU A 56 0.99 -1.91 13.68
CA LEU A 56 0.90 -1.97 15.14
C LEU A 56 -0.55 -2.15 15.63
N ARG A 57 -1.52 -1.51 14.97
CA ARG A 57 -2.95 -1.71 15.27
C ARG A 57 -3.39 -3.14 14.94
N CYS A 58 -3.08 -3.63 13.75
CA CYS A 58 -3.43 -5.00 13.35
C CYS A 58 -2.82 -6.04 14.30
N GLN A 59 -1.58 -5.83 14.74
CA GLN A 59 -0.92 -6.73 15.69
C GLN A 59 -1.63 -6.72 17.06
N ASN A 60 -2.00 -5.55 17.57
CA ASN A 60 -2.68 -5.42 18.86
C ASN A 60 -4.11 -5.97 18.86
N GLU A 61 -4.80 -5.96 17.72
CA GLU A 61 -6.14 -6.54 17.56
C GLU A 61 -6.13 -8.07 17.32
N SER A 62 -4.96 -8.65 17.04
CA SER A 62 -4.78 -10.08 16.77
C SER A 62 -4.37 -10.90 18.02
N LEU A 63 -4.27 -10.27 19.19
CA LEU A 63 -3.96 -10.85 20.50
C LEU A 63 -5.16 -10.70 21.44
#